data_AF-A0A3R6RVI6-F1
#
_entry.id   AF-A0A3R6RVI6-F1
#
_cell.length_a   1.000
_cell.length_b   1.000
_cell.length_c   1.000
_cell.angle_alpha   90.00
_cell.angle_beta   90.00
_cell.angle_gamma   90.00
#
_symmetry.space_group_name_H-M   'P 1'
#
loop_
_entity.id
_entity.type
_entity.pdbx_description
1 polymer ?
#
loop_
_entity_poly.entity_id
_entity_poly.type
_entity_poly.pdbx_seq_one_letter_code
_entity_poly.pdbx_strand_id
1 'polypeptide(L)' 'MDKFINPFSDYGWKKIFGSEVSKDLIISFLNEVIQQEVIVDITFRNVEMLGLKQDQQRAVFDIFCENEKGEVFI' A
#
# COMPACT_ATOMS: atom_id res chain seq x y z
N MET A 1 -9.62 -10.06 22.85
CA MET A 1 -8.16 -10.24 22.95
C MET A 1 -7.59 -9.67 21.66
N ASP A 2 -7.25 -8.40 21.68
CA ASP A 2 -6.84 -7.68 20.48
C ASP A 2 -5.47 -8.19 20.01
N LYS A 3 -5.44 -8.76 18.81
CA LYS A 3 -4.21 -9.23 18.18
C LYS A 3 -3.57 -8.04 17.49
N PHE A 4 -2.50 -7.51 18.08
CA PHE A 4 -1.63 -6.58 17.41
C PHE A 4 -1.04 -7.24 16.16
N ILE A 5 -1.14 -6.55 15.03
CA ILE A 5 -0.56 -6.99 13.76
C ILE A 5 0.78 -6.28 13.62
N ASN A 6 1.87 -7.03 13.47
CA ASN A 6 3.17 -6.44 13.14
C ASN A 6 3.18 -6.04 11.65
N PRO A 7 3.17 -4.74 11.30
CA PRO A 7 3.14 -4.29 9.90
C PRO A 7 4.43 -4.64 9.15
N PHE A 8 5.55 -4.86 9.86
CA PHE A 8 6.82 -5.26 9.26
C PHE A 8 6.90 -6.76 8.93
N SER A 9 5.89 -7.55 9.32
CA SER A 9 5.79 -8.94 8.91
C SER A 9 5.04 -9.04 7.58
N ASP A 10 5.44 -9.96 6.71
CA ASP A 10 4.79 -10.20 5.42
C ASP A 10 3.27 -10.49 5.58
N TYR A 11 2.91 -11.27 6.62
CA TYR A 11 1.52 -11.52 7.00
C TYR A 11 0.79 -10.23 7.40
N GLY A 12 1.42 -9.40 8.23
CA GLY A 12 0.81 -8.16 8.69
C GLY A 12 0.67 -7.14 7.57
N TRP A 13 1.70 -6.98 6.74
CA TRP A 13 1.68 -6.14 5.56
C TRP A 13 0.56 -6.54 4.60
N LYS A 14 0.47 -7.83 4.23
CA LYS A 14 -0.61 -8.32 3.36
C LYS A 14 -2.00 -8.19 4.00
N LYS A 15 -2.10 -8.35 5.32
CA LYS A 15 -3.38 -8.21 6.01
C LYS A 15 -3.84 -6.76 6.14
N ILE A 16 -2.91 -5.83 6.26
CA ILE A 16 -3.17 -4.39 6.36
C ILE A 16 -3.40 -3.79 4.97
N PHE A 17 -2.61 -4.17 3.97
CA PHE A 17 -2.53 -3.52 2.66
C PHE A 17 -3.02 -4.38 1.47
N GLY A 18 -3.38 -5.65 1.70
CA GLY A 18 -3.78 -6.58 0.63
C GLY A 18 -5.27 -6.62 0.31
N SER A 19 -6.07 -5.65 0.77
CA SER A 19 -7.51 -5.56 0.47
C SER A 19 -7.88 -4.18 -0.07
N GLU A 20 -8.89 -4.08 -0.93
CA GLU A 20 -9.37 -2.79 -1.46
C GLU A 20 -9.84 -1.82 -0.36
N VAL A 21 -10.24 -2.34 0.81
CA VAL A 21 -10.66 -1.59 2.00
C VAL A 21 -9.51 -0.79 2.62
N SER A 22 -8.27 -1.00 2.18
CA SER A 22 -7.08 -0.34 2.73
C SER A 22 -6.66 0.94 2.01
N LYS A 23 -7.39 1.41 0.98
CA LYS A 23 -7.00 2.62 0.23
C LYS A 23 -6.78 3.84 1.12
N ASP A 24 -7.72 4.16 2.00
CA ASP A 24 -7.62 5.32 2.89
C ASP A 24 -6.42 5.23 3.84
N LEU A 25 -6.11 4.01 4.31
CA LEU A 25 -4.96 3.76 5.17
C LEU A 25 -3.65 3.93 4.42
N ILE A 26 -3.59 3.47 3.17
CA ILE A 26 -2.41 3.61 2.31
C ILE A 26 -2.22 5.07 1.96
N ILE A 27 -3.28 5.79 1.59
CA ILE A 27 -3.23 7.24 1.32
C ILE A 27 -2.70 7.97 2.55
N SER A 28 -3.25 7.69 3.73
CA SER A 28 -2.78 8.30 4.99
C SER A 28 -1.30 8.00 5.24
N PHE A 29 -0.88 6.75 5.05
CA PHE A 29 0.52 6.35 5.22
C PHE A 29 1.46 7.03 4.21
N LEU A 30 1.09 7.05 2.93
CA LEU A 30 1.91 7.66 1.87
C LEU A 30 2.03 9.17 2.05
N ASN A 31 0.95 9.85 2.45
CA ASN A 31 0.97 11.28 2.76
C ASN A 31 1.95 11.61 3.91
N GLU A 32 2.01 10.77 4.95
CA GLU A 32 2.95 10.92 6.06
C GLU A 32 4.41 10.63 5.65
N VAL A 33 4.63 9.72 4.70
CA VAL A 33 5.98 9.29 4.28
C VAL A 33 6.58 10.16 3.18
N ILE A 34 5.81 10.51 2.14
CA ILE A 34 6.29 11.21 0.94
C ILE A 34 6.34 12.72 1.16
N GLN A 35 5.35 13.29 1.85
CA GLN A 35 5.27 14.71 2.27
C GLN A 35 5.48 15.78 1.17
N GLN A 36 5.57 15.41 -0.11
CA GLN A 36 5.80 16.34 -1.23
C GLN A 36 4.50 16.86 -1.84
N GLU A 37 3.49 16.00 -1.98
CA GLU A 37 2.19 16.30 -2.57
C GLU A 37 1.10 15.58 -1.75
N VAL A 38 -0.09 16.17 -1.68
CA VAL A 38 -1.24 15.56 -1.00
C VAL A 38 -1.90 14.56 -1.95
N ILE A 39 -1.80 13.28 -1.63
CA ILE A 39 -2.45 12.18 -2.31
C ILE A 39 -3.90 12.12 -1.87
N VAL A 40 -4.83 12.14 -2.83
CA VAL A 40 -6.28 12.05 -2.59
C VAL A 40 -6.90 10.74 -3.09
N ASP A 41 -6.29 10.09 -4.07
CA ASP A 41 -6.69 8.76 -4.52
C ASP A 41 -5.48 7.93 -4.93
N ILE A 42 -5.65 6.61 -4.89
CA ILE A 42 -4.67 5.65 -5.39
C ILE A 42 -5.31 4.56 -6.25
N THR A 43 -4.57 4.13 -7.26
CA THR A 43 -4.94 2.99 -8.11
C THR A 43 -3.82 1.96 -8.15
N PHE A 44 -4.14 0.70 -7.83
CA PHE A 44 -3.22 -0.42 -7.96
C PHE A 44 -3.16 -0.88 -9.42
N ARG A 45 -1.98 -0.83 -10.05
CA ARG A 45 -1.85 -1.19 -11.47
C ARG A 45 -1.61 -2.68 -11.68
N ASN A 46 -0.80 -3.28 -10.83
CA ASN A 46 -0.51 -4.70 -10.86
C ASN A 46 -0.16 -5.14 -9.44
N VAL A 47 -1.09 -5.84 -8.78
CA VAL A 47 -0.71 -6.61 -7.60
C VAL A 47 -0.11 -7.89 -8.15
N GLU A 48 1.12 -7.83 -8.66
CA GLU A 48 1.88 -9.06 -8.77
C GLU A 48 2.11 -9.51 -7.33
N MET A 49 1.25 -10.41 -6.85
CA MET A 49 1.63 -11.35 -5.82
C MET A 49 2.76 -12.20 -6.42
N LEU A 50 3.97 -11.62 -6.50
CA LEU A 50 5.16 -12.33 -6.91
C LEU A 50 5.35 -13.48 -5.94
N GLY A 51 4.95 -14.66 -6.41
CA GLY A 51 5.43 -15.93 -5.94
C GLY A 51 4.85 -16.41 -4.62
N LEU A 52 3.99 -17.42 -4.75
CA LEU A 52 3.76 -18.52 -3.81
C LEU A 52 5.05 -19.32 -3.47
N LYS A 53 6.19 -18.65 -3.23
CA LYS A 53 7.42 -19.28 -2.73
C LYS A 53 7.73 -18.70 -1.36
N GLN A 54 7.84 -19.62 -0.40
CA GLN A 54 8.14 -19.37 1.02
C GLN A 54 9.41 -18.54 1.28
N ASP A 55 10.20 -18.26 0.23
CA ASP A 55 11.55 -17.71 0.28
C ASP A 55 11.68 -16.31 -0.38
N GLN A 56 10.60 -15.73 -0.94
CA GLN A 56 10.61 -14.36 -1.46
C GLN A 56 9.65 -13.46 -0.68
N GLN A 57 10.15 -12.95 0.46
CA GLN A 57 9.44 -12.05 1.38
C GLN A 57 9.39 -10.59 0.88
N ARG A 58 9.08 -10.37 -0.40
CA ARG A 58 8.96 -9.01 -0.94
C ARG A 58 7.67 -8.87 -1.72
N ALA A 59 6.71 -8.18 -1.10
CA ALA A 59 5.55 -7.65 -1.81
C ALA A 59 5.92 -6.26 -2.33
N VAL A 60 5.83 -6.08 -3.65
CA VAL A 60 5.98 -4.78 -4.31
C VAL A 60 4.62 -4.44 -4.89
N PHE A 61 4.13 -3.24 -4.59
CA PHE A 61 2.86 -2.73 -5.09
C PHE A 61 3.15 -1.53 -5.99
N ASP A 62 2.78 -1.63 -7.26
CA ASP A 62 2.78 -0.47 -8.16
C ASP A 62 1.48 0.31 -7.93
N ILE A 63 1.63 1.52 -7.37
CA ILE A 63 0.52 2.40 -6.99
C ILE A 63 0.65 3.69 -7.79
N PHE A 64 -0.41 4.05 -8.51
CA PHE A 64 -0.56 5.41 -9.01
C PHE A 64 -1.19 6.28 -7.95
N CYS A 65 -0.61 7.46 -7.73
CA CYS A 65 -1.14 8.47 -6.82
C CYS A 65 -1.74 9.62 -7.63
N GLU A 66 -2.92 10.08 -7.23
CA GLU A 66 -3.56 11.28 -7.78
C GLU A 66 -3.55 12.37 -6.69
N ASN A 67 -3.17 13.60 -7.05
CA ASN A 67 -3.24 14.76 -6.15
C ASN A 67 -4.52 15.57 -6.32
N GLU A 68 -4.70 16.59 -5.48
CA GLU A 68 -5.86 17.50 -5.53
C GLU A 68 -6.05 18.24 -6.87
N LYS A 69 -5.02 18.28 -7.73
CA LYS A 69 -5.08 18.91 -9.06
C LYS A 69 -5.43 17.92 -10.18
N GLY A 70 -5.62 16.64 -9.85
CA GLY A 70 -5.82 15.56 -10.83
C GLY A 70 -4.53 15.14 -11.55
N GLU A 71 -3.35 15.51 -11.02
CA GLU A 71 -2.06 15.09 -11.55
C GLU A 71 -1.74 13.68 -11.02
N VAL A 72 -1.32 12.79 -11.92
CA VAL A 72 -0.98 11.40 -11.58
C VAL A 72 0.54 11.23 -11.54
N PHE A 73 1.06 10.66 -10.45
CA PHE A 73 2.48 10.40 -10.24
C PHE A 73 2.76 8.97 -9.75
N ILE A 74 4.04 8.56 -9.85
CA ILE A 74 4.59 7.23 -9.50
C ILE A 74 5.61 7.40 -8.38
#